data_AF-A0A645GV99-F1
#
_entry.id   AF-A0A645GV99-F1
#
_cell.length_a   1.000
_cell.length_b   1.000
_cell.length_c   1.000
_cell.angle_alpha   90.00
_cell.angle_beta   90.00
_cell.angle_gamma   90.00
#
_symmetry.space_group_name_H-M   'P 1'
#
loop_
_entity.id
_entity.type
_entity.pdbx_description
1 polymer ?
#
loop_
_entity_poly.entity_id
_entity_poly.type
_entity_poly.pdbx_seq_one_letter_code
_entity_poly.pdbx_strand_id
1 'polypeptide(L)'
;MVALNTDASVKRLGKGDERPVNALEDRLAVMAAIDCVALVTWFDEDTPLQRILECRPEILVKGGDWPVDRIVGGQEVRGWGGSVHSIPFIHQKSTTALLEKIRRL
;
A
#
# COMPACT_ATOMS: atom_id res chain seq x y z
N MET A 1 -0.65 -11.14 2.34
CA MET A 1 -0.06 -10.19 3.29
C MET A 1 -0.25 -8.77 2.76
N VAL A 2 -0.53 -7.80 3.64
CA VAL A 2 -0.58 -6.37 3.30
C VAL A 2 0.41 -5.61 4.18
N ALA A 3 1.31 -4.85 3.56
CA ALA A 3 2.26 -4.00 4.27
C ALA A 3 1.85 -2.53 4.14
N LEU A 4 1.69 -1.84 5.27
CA LEU A 4 1.31 -0.43 5.31
C LEU A 4 2.51 0.47 5.62
N ASN A 5 2.59 1.62 4.97
CA ASN A 5 3.51 2.68 5.35
C ASN A 5 3.24 3.14 6.80
N THR A 6 4.30 3.41 7.58
CA THR A 6 4.19 4.17 8.84
C THR A 6 3.70 5.60 8.59
N ASP A 7 3.34 6.31 9.65
CA ASP A 7 2.90 7.71 9.53
C ASP A 7 4.01 8.63 9.03
N ALA A 8 5.26 8.38 9.46
CA ALA A 8 6.43 9.09 8.96
C ALA A 8 6.67 8.81 7.47
N SER A 9 6.59 7.55 7.05
CA SER A 9 6.69 7.14 5.64
C SER A 9 5.64 7.82 4.76
N VAL A 10 4.37 7.86 5.22
CA VAL A 10 3.28 8.54 4.49
C VAL A 10 3.56 10.03 4.31
N LYS A 11 4.07 10.71 5.35
CA LYS A 11 4.40 12.15 5.29
C LYS A 11 5.49 12.44 4.26
N ARG A 12 6.54 11.61 4.20
CA ARG A 12 7.64 11.78 3.24
C ARG A 12 7.21 11.60 1.78
N LEU A 13 6.13 10.85 1.52
CA LEU A 13 5.56 10.69 0.18
C LEU A 13 4.83 11.95 -0.36
N GLY A 14 4.74 13.03 0.42
CA GLY A 14 4.31 14.34 -0.08
C GLY A 14 2.84 14.42 -0.52
N LYS A 15 1.97 13.57 0.04
CA LYS A 15 0.55 13.52 -0.34
C LYS A 15 -0.35 14.55 0.39
N GLY A 16 0.26 15.55 1.02
CA GLY A 16 -0.40 16.63 1.78
C GLY A 16 -0.16 16.54 3.29
N ASP A 17 -0.14 17.70 3.95
CA ASP A 17 0.26 17.84 5.37
C ASP A 17 -0.74 17.21 6.35
N GLU A 18 -2.01 17.03 5.95
CA GLU A 18 -3.05 16.39 6.77
C GLU A 18 -3.04 14.85 6.69
N ARG A 19 -1.96 14.23 6.17
CA ARG A 19 -1.87 12.76 6.01
C ARG A 19 -0.79 12.12 6.91
N PRO A 20 -1.03 10.90 7.41
CA PRO A 20 -2.29 10.15 7.32
C PRO A 20 -3.37 10.70 8.28
N VAL A 21 -4.65 10.51 7.92
CA VAL A 21 -5.79 10.89 8.77
C VAL A 21 -5.89 9.98 10.01
N ASN A 22 -5.67 8.69 9.80
CA ASN A 22 -5.68 7.68 10.85
C ASN A 22 -4.24 7.24 11.12
N ALA A 23 -3.89 7.07 12.39
CA ALA A 23 -2.58 6.58 12.81
C ALA A 23 -2.33 5.16 12.28
N LEU A 24 -1.06 4.74 12.27
CA LEU A 24 -0.67 3.41 11.78
C LEU A 24 -1.47 2.28 12.44
N GLU A 25 -1.60 2.30 13.76
CA GLU A 25 -2.29 1.24 14.53
C GLU A 25 -3.73 1.05 14.08
N ASP A 26 -4.49 2.13 13.91
CA ASP A 26 -5.87 2.08 13.42
C ASP A 26 -5.95 1.52 12.00
N ARG A 27 -5.03 1.93 11.12
CA ARG A 27 -4.98 1.44 9.74
C ARG A 27 -4.64 -0.05 9.69
N LEU A 28 -3.74 -0.51 10.56
CA LEU A 28 -3.40 -1.93 10.70
C LEU A 28 -4.63 -2.72 11.17
N ALA A 29 -5.34 -2.23 12.20
CA ALA A 29 -6.53 -2.89 12.74
C ALA A 29 -7.64 -3.04 11.68
N VAL A 30 -7.93 -1.98 10.93
CA VAL A 30 -8.93 -2.03 9.85
C VAL A 30 -8.52 -3.02 8.77
N MET A 31 -7.25 -3.04 8.36
CA MET A 31 -6.75 -3.97 7.35
C MET A 31 -6.82 -5.43 7.84
N ALA A 32 -6.53 -5.67 9.12
CA ALA A 32 -6.57 -6.99 9.73
C ALA A 32 -7.99 -7.53 9.90
N ALA A 33 -9.00 -6.64 9.95
CA ALA A 33 -10.41 -7.01 10.02
C ALA A 33 -11.01 -7.46 8.68
N ILE A 34 -10.26 -7.37 7.57
CA ILE A 34 -10.75 -7.78 6.24
C ILE A 34 -10.53 -9.29 6.09
N ASP A 35 -11.63 -10.03 5.84
CA ASP A 35 -11.65 -11.50 5.78
C ASP A 35 -10.58 -12.12 4.85
N CYS A 36 -10.29 -11.48 3.71
CA CYS A 36 -9.30 -11.98 2.76
C CYS A 36 -7.84 -11.65 3.13
N VAL A 37 -7.58 -10.98 4.26
CA VAL A 37 -6.24 -10.55 4.67
C VAL A 37 -5.70 -11.48 5.75
N ALA A 38 -4.81 -12.39 5.34
CA ALA A 38 -4.19 -13.36 6.26
C ALA A 38 -3.12 -12.76 7.20
N LEU A 39 -2.47 -11.66 6.80
CA LEU A 39 -1.39 -11.04 7.57
C LEU A 39 -1.26 -9.56 7.21
N VAL A 40 -1.09 -8.72 8.23
CA VAL A 40 -0.81 -7.29 8.09
C VAL A 40 0.52 -6.96 8.74
N THR A 41 1.33 -6.13 8.09
CA THR A 41 2.61 -5.64 8.60
C THR A 41 2.81 -4.17 8.17
N TRP A 42 3.96 -3.59 8.51
CA TRP A 42 4.30 -2.22 8.15
C TRP A 42 5.78 -2.06 7.75
N PHE A 43 6.10 -0.90 7.20
CA PHE A 43 7.46 -0.48 6.87
C PHE A 43 7.60 1.04 7.00
N ASP A 44 8.77 1.49 7.46
CA ASP A 44 9.04 2.92 7.63
C ASP A 44 9.68 3.53 6.40
N GLU A 45 10.35 2.75 5.56
CA GLU A 45 11.08 3.21 4.39
C GLU A 45 10.19 3.90 3.35
N ASP A 46 10.79 4.65 2.42
CA ASP A 46 10.06 5.35 1.35
C ASP A 46 9.44 4.40 0.33
N THR A 47 9.95 3.17 0.25
CA THR A 47 9.44 2.12 -0.62
C THR A 47 9.38 0.79 0.11
N PRO A 48 8.48 -0.15 -0.28
CA PRO A 48 8.34 -1.44 0.38
C PRO A 48 9.46 -2.43 0.02
N LEU A 49 10.52 -2.02 -0.69
CA LEU A 49 11.50 -2.93 -1.27
C LEU A 49 12.14 -3.86 -0.23
N GLN A 50 12.55 -3.33 0.92
CA GLN A 50 13.16 -4.15 1.99
C GLN A 50 12.20 -5.24 2.48
N ARG A 51 10.93 -4.91 2.71
CA ARG A 51 9.91 -5.91 3.08
C ARG A 51 9.68 -6.95 1.98
N ILE A 52 9.70 -6.54 0.71
CA ILE A 52 9.57 -7.46 -0.42
C ILE A 52 10.75 -8.43 -0.46
N LEU A 53 11.98 -7.93 -0.24
CA LEU A 53 13.19 -8.76 -0.20
C LEU A 53 13.20 -9.74 0.97
N GLU A 54 12.72 -9.33 2.15
CA GLU A 54 12.62 -10.20 3.33
C GLU A 54 11.54 -11.27 3.17
N CYS A 55 10.37 -10.90 2.65
CA CYS A 55 9.25 -11.82 2.50
C CYS A 55 9.35 -12.71 1.25
N ARG A 56 10.12 -12.30 0.24
CA ARG A 56 10.29 -12.97 -1.07
C ARG A 56 8.97 -13.51 -1.63
N PRO A 57 7.95 -12.65 -1.88
CA PRO A 57 6.65 -13.14 -2.32
C PRO A 57 6.72 -13.80 -3.70
N GLU A 58 5.89 -14.82 -3.91
CA GLU A 58 5.70 -15.47 -5.22
C GLU A 58 4.83 -14.60 -6.16
N ILE A 59 3.97 -13.76 -5.59
CA ILE A 59 3.07 -12.87 -6.33
C ILE A 59 3.12 -11.47 -5.69
N LEU A 60 3.47 -10.45 -6.50
CA LEU A 60 3.41 -9.04 -6.11
C LEU A 60 2.32 -8.33 -6.91
N VAL A 61 1.39 -7.69 -6.20
CA VAL A 61 0.25 -7.01 -6.83
C VAL A 61 0.26 -5.53 -6.48
N LYS A 62 0.05 -4.68 -7.49
CA LYS A 62 -0.19 -3.24 -7.30
C LYS A 62 -1.56 -2.87 -7.88
N GLY A 63 -2.37 -2.16 -7.09
CA GLY A 63 -3.59 -1.55 -7.60
C GLY A 63 -3.30 -0.26 -8.38
N GLY A 64 -3.93 -0.14 -9.54
CA GLY A 64 -3.92 1.04 -10.41
C GLY A 64 -3.41 0.70 -11.80
N ASP A 65 -3.29 1.73 -12.64
CA ASP A 65 -2.79 1.60 -14.00
C ASP A 65 -1.27 1.84 -14.03
N TRP A 66 -0.54 1.06 -13.21
CA TRP A 66 0.91 1.16 -13.14
C TRP A 66 1.55 0.23 -14.19
N PRO A 67 2.50 0.73 -15.00
CA PRO A 67 3.35 -0.15 -15.79
C PRO A 67 4.07 -1.14 -14.86
N VAL A 68 3.97 -2.44 -15.15
CA VAL A 68 4.49 -3.52 -14.29
C VAL A 68 6.01 -3.40 -14.07
N ASP A 69 6.72 -2.88 -15.05
CA ASP A 69 8.14 -2.54 -15.00
C ASP A 69 8.49 -1.43 -13.99
N ARG A 70 7.52 -0.60 -13.60
CA ARG A 70 7.69 0.49 -12.62
C ARG A 70 7.27 0.12 -11.20
N ILE A 71 6.80 -1.11 -10.97
CA ILE A 71 6.43 -1.58 -9.63
C ILE A 71 7.71 -1.90 -8.85
N VAL A 72 7.94 -1.19 -7.74
CA VAL A 72 9.04 -1.44 -6.81
C VAL A 72 9.01 -2.90 -6.33
N GLY A 73 10.16 -3.59 -6.38
CA GLY A 73 10.26 -5.00 -6.03
C GLY A 73 9.93 -5.95 -7.19
N GLY A 74 9.48 -5.43 -8.34
CA GLY A 74 9.04 -6.26 -9.46
C GLY A 74 10.18 -6.94 -10.21
N GLN A 75 11.38 -6.37 -10.23
CA GLN A 75 12.54 -7.04 -10.85
C GLN A 75 13.01 -8.20 -9.98
N GLU A 76 13.04 -7.97 -8.67
CA GLU A 76 13.43 -8.92 -7.64
C GLU A 76 12.49 -10.12 -7.64
N VAL A 77 11.17 -9.87 -7.59
CA VAL A 77 10.13 -10.91 -7.63
C VAL A 77 10.26 -11.80 -8.86
N ARG A 78 10.43 -11.20 -10.04
CA ARG A 78 10.65 -11.96 -11.28
C ARG A 78 11.98 -12.71 -11.28
N GLY A 79 13.01 -12.14 -10.67
CA GLY A 79 14.35 -12.72 -10.57
C GLY A 79 14.40 -14.05 -9.82
N TRP A 80 13.49 -14.27 -8.86
CA TRP A 80 13.33 -15.57 -8.18
C TRP A 80 12.14 -16.40 -8.69
N GLY A 81 11.60 -16.07 -9.87
CA GLY A 81 10.54 -16.86 -10.52
C GLY A 81 9.10 -16.51 -10.10
N GLY A 82 8.91 -15.44 -9.34
CA GLY A 82 7.59 -14.93 -9.00
C GLY A 82 6.95 -14.10 -10.13
N SER A 83 5.71 -13.68 -9.91
CA SER A 83 4.92 -12.90 -10.86
C SER A 83 4.52 -11.53 -10.30
N VAL A 84 4.35 -10.55 -11.20
CA VAL A 84 4.00 -9.17 -10.84
C VAL A 84 2.79 -8.75 -11.64
N HIS A 85 1.77 -8.24 -10.97
CA HIS A 85 0.49 -7.88 -11.59
C HIS A 85 0.10 -6.45 -11.24
N SER A 86 -0.37 -5.70 -12.23
CA SER A 86 -1.12 -4.47 -11.99
C SER A 86 -2.60 -4.77 -12.18
N ILE A 87 -3.41 -4.49 -11.16
CA ILE A 87 -4.86 -4.71 -11.21
C ILE A 87 -5.60 -3.36 -11.27
N PRO A 88 -6.71 -3.25 -12.03
CA PRO A 88 -7.47 -2.01 -12.11
C PRO A 88 -7.88 -1.50 -10.73
N PHE A 89 -7.59 -0.24 -10.44
CA PHE A 89 -8.02 0.38 -9.19
C PHE A 89 -9.32 1.15 -9.42
N ILE A 90 -10.37 0.76 -8.72
CA ILE A 90 -11.66 1.46 -8.79
C ILE A 90 -11.55 2.74 -7.95
N HIS A 91 -11.26 3.86 -8.62
CA HIS A 91 -10.95 5.16 -8.03
C HIS A 91 -12.05 5.83 -7.20
N GLN A 92 -13.23 5.22 -7.04
CA GLN A 92 -14.41 5.88 -6.44
C GLN A 92 -14.32 6.14 -4.93
N LYS A 93 -13.20 5.84 -4.25
CA LYS A 93 -13.04 5.98 -2.80
C LYS A 93 -11.65 6.50 -2.40
N SER A 94 -11.33 7.75 -2.70
CA SER A 94 -10.12 8.40 -2.17
C SER A 94 -10.40 9.02 -0.79
N THR A 95 -9.38 9.04 0.08
CA THR A 95 -9.47 9.72 1.39
C THR A 95 -9.85 11.18 1.25
N THR A 96 -9.31 11.88 0.23
CA THR A 96 -9.68 13.27 -0.06
C THR A 96 -11.16 13.42 -0.38
N ALA A 97 -11.70 12.59 -1.29
CA ALA A 97 -13.11 12.65 -1.65
C ALA A 97 -14.04 12.33 -0.48
N LEU A 98 -13.63 11.41 0.40
CA LEU A 98 -14.37 11.11 1.63
C LEU A 98 -14.38 12.30 2.59
N LEU A 99 -13.23 12.94 2.84
CA LEU A 99 -13.14 14.11 3.70
C LEU A 99 -13.96 15.29 3.16
N GLU A 100 -13.91 15.55 1.85
CA GLU A 100 -14.73 16.57 1.21
C GLU A 100 -16.23 16.29 1.39
N LYS A 101 -16.65 15.03 1.27
CA LYS A 101 -18.04 14.63 1.50
C LYS A 101 -18.46 14.88 2.96
N ILE A 102 -17.60 14.56 3.93
CA ILE A 102 -17.87 14.77 5.36
C ILE A 102 -17.95 16.26 5.69
N ARG A 103 -17.06 17.12 5.16
CA ARG A 103 -17.06 18.57 5.38
C ARG A 103 -18.30 19.30 4.83
N ARG A 104 -19.06 18.65 3.95
CA ARG A 104 -20.30 19.18 3.33
C ARG A 104 -21.58 18.70 4.03
N LEU A 105 -21.48 17.84 5.05
CA LEU A 105 -22.59 17.47 5.93
C LEU A 105 -22.77 18.55 7.01
#